data_AF-A0A351KC23-F1
#
_entry.id   AF-A0A351KC23-F1
#
_cell.length_a   1.000
_cell.length_b   1.000
_cell.length_c   1.000
_cell.angle_alpha   90.00
_cell.angle_beta   90.00
_cell.angle_gamma   90.00
#
_symmetry.space_group_name_H-M   'P 1'
#
loop_
_entity.id
_entity.type
_entity.pdbx_description
1 polymer ?
#
loop_
_entity_poly.entity_id
_entity_poly.type
_entity_poly.pdbx_seq_one_letter_code
_entity_poly.pdbx_strand_id
1 'polypeptide(L)' 'MDQICFEVDFPHADTTYPHTLEVATRICTNAGLDDGEIYKFMRGNAIEAFGLHRFGITN' A
#
# COMPACT_ATOMS: atom_id res chain seq x y z
N MET A 1 11.99 -1.81 4.30
CA MET A 1 10.57 -1.67 3.95
C MET A 1 10.42 -1.77 2.42
N ASP A 2 10.89 -2.86 1.79
CA ASP A 2 11.09 -2.87 0.32
C ASP A 2 10.47 -4.10 -0.37
N GLN A 3 9.92 -5.03 0.40
CA GLN A 3 9.40 -6.31 -0.09
C GLN A 3 7.93 -6.55 0.28
N ILE A 4 7.24 -5.52 0.78
CA ILE A 4 5.83 -5.61 1.17
C ILE A 4 5.01 -4.50 0.51
N CYS A 5 3.79 -4.84 0.09
CA CYS A 5 2.80 -3.93 -0.48
C CYS A 5 1.49 -4.08 0.30
N PHE A 6 0.74 -3.00 0.41
CA PHE A 6 -0.66 -3.07 0.84
C PHE A 6 -1.56 -3.47 -0.34
N GLU A 7 -2.54 -4.33 -0.08
CA GLU A 7 -3.61 -4.66 -1.04
C GLU A 7 -4.99 -4.57 -0.39
N VAL A 8 -6.01 -4.34 -1.22
CA VAL A 8 -7.41 -4.25 -0.77
C VAL A 8 -8.12 -5.60 -0.87
N ASP A 9 -7.72 -6.42 -1.85
CA ASP A 9 -8.33 -7.72 -2.18
C ASP A 9 -9.86 -7.66 -2.40
N PHE A 10 -10.33 -6.58 -3.03
CA PHE A 10 -11.73 -6.41 -3.38
C PHE A 10 -12.13 -7.37 -4.52
N PRO A 11 -13.31 -8.02 -4.46
CA PRO A 11 -14.42 -7.82 -3.51
C PRO A 11 -14.53 -8.90 -2.42
N HIS A 12 -13.45 -9.56 -2.00
CA HIS A 12 -13.54 -10.59 -0.96
C HIS A 12 -14.05 -10.00 0.36
N ALA A 13 -14.94 -10.74 1.03
CA ALA A 13 -15.79 -10.23 2.11
C ALA A 13 -15.06 -10.00 3.44
N ASP A 14 -13.90 -10.63 3.63
CA ASP A 14 -13.08 -10.62 4.84
C ASP A 14 -11.87 -9.67 4.73
N THR A 15 -11.97 -8.67 3.86
CA THR A 15 -10.88 -7.76 3.51
C THR A 15 -11.16 -6.32 3.99
N THR A 16 -10.46 -5.34 3.42
CA THR A 16 -10.46 -3.97 3.95
C THR A 16 -11.59 -3.10 3.40
N TYR A 17 -12.22 -3.45 2.26
CA TYR A 17 -13.32 -2.67 1.68
C TYR A 17 -14.63 -2.89 2.47
N PRO A 18 -15.46 -1.84 2.71
CA PRO A 18 -15.37 -0.45 2.23
C PRO A 18 -14.53 0.49 3.12
N HIS A 19 -13.90 -0.02 4.17
CA HIS A 19 -13.19 0.77 5.19
C HIS A 19 -11.67 0.88 4.94
N THR A 20 -11.22 0.72 3.69
CA THR A 20 -9.80 0.60 3.33
C THR A 20 -8.95 1.74 3.88
N LEU A 21 -9.42 2.99 3.79
CA LEU A 21 -8.67 4.15 4.27
C LEU A 21 -8.40 4.08 5.78
N GLU A 22 -9.42 3.76 6.57
CA GLU A 22 -9.29 3.64 8.03
C GLU A 22 -8.33 2.50 8.40
N VAL A 23 -8.48 1.34 7.77
CA VAL A 23 -7.65 0.16 8.05
C VAL A 23 -6.19 0.41 7.66
N ALA A 24 -5.92 0.94 6.47
CA ALA A 24 -4.56 1.27 6.02
C ALA A 24 -3.89 2.30 6.93
N THR A 25 -4.63 3.34 7.33
CA THR A 25 -4.13 4.39 8.25
C THR A 25 -3.78 3.77 9.60
N ARG A 26 -4.67 2.97 10.17
CA ARG A 26 -4.45 2.28 11.46
C ARG A 26 -3.25 1.33 11.40
N ILE A 27 -3.05 0.59 10.31
CA ILE A 27 -1.87 -0.26 10.13
C ILE A 27 -0.59 0.58 10.18
N CYS A 28 -0.52 1.66 9.40
CA CYS A 28 0.65 2.54 9.36
C CYS A 28 0.95 3.16 10.73
N THR A 29 -0.07 3.71 11.39
CA THR A 29 0.07 4.33 12.71
C THR A 29 0.49 3.33 13.78
N ASN A 30 -0.13 2.14 13.83
CA ASN A 30 0.19 1.13 14.83
C ASN A 30 1.59 0.54 14.66
N ALA A 31 2.08 0.46 13.42
CA ALA A 31 3.44 0.03 13.12
C ALA A 31 4.48 1.14 13.33
N GLY A 32 4.06 2.39 13.57
CA GLY A 32 4.95 3.53 13.77
C GLY A 32 5.74 3.91 12.52
N LEU A 33 5.17 3.69 11.33
CA LEU A 33 5.86 3.96 10.07
C LEU A 33 6.10 5.45 9.85
N ASP A 34 7.28 5.79 9.35
CA ASP A 34 7.56 7.14 8.86
C ASP A 34 6.98 7.39 7.45
N ASP A 35 7.02 8.63 6.98
CA ASP A 35 6.47 9.02 5.68
C ASP A 35 7.10 8.24 4.50
N GLY A 36 8.39 7.91 4.59
CA GLY A 36 9.10 7.15 3.57
C GLY A 36 8.69 5.67 3.56
N GLU A 37 8.50 5.08 4.73
CA GLU A 37 8.00 3.72 4.90
C GLU A 37 6.55 3.59 4.45
N ILE A 38 5.69 4.55 4.80
CA ILE A 38 4.30 4.65 4.31
C ILE A 38 4.31 4.72 2.78
N TYR A 39 5.15 5.59 2.20
CA TYR A 39 5.27 5.70 0.75
C TYR A 39 5.63 4.36 0.10
N LYS A 40 6.65 3.66 0.63
CA LYS A 40 7.07 2.37 0.09
C LYS A 40 5.98 1.30 0.21
N PHE A 41 5.34 1.19 1.38
CA PHE A 41 4.31 0.20 1.66
C PHE A 41 3.04 0.40 0.84
N MET A 42 2.58 1.66 0.70
CA MET A 42 1.30 1.99 0.05
C MET A 42 1.43 2.21 -1.46
N ARG A 43 2.64 2.44 -1.98
CA ARG A 43 2.83 2.86 -3.38
C ARG A 43 4.15 2.39 -4.00
N GLY A 44 5.28 2.82 -3.44
CA GLY A 44 6.60 2.71 -4.09
C GLY A 44 6.96 1.27 -4.46
N ASN A 45 6.75 0.33 -3.53
CA ASN A 45 7.10 -1.07 -3.77
C ASN A 45 6.25 -1.69 -4.90
N ALA A 46 4.98 -1.31 -5.01
CA ALA A 46 4.11 -1.79 -6.09
C ALA A 46 4.52 -1.23 -7.47
N ILE A 47 4.97 0.03 -7.52
CA ILE A 47 5.49 0.65 -8.76
C ILE A 47 6.68 -0.13 -9.29
N GLU A 48 7.64 -0.44 -8.43
CA GLU A 48 8.85 -1.17 -8.82
C GLU A 48 8.56 -2.64 -9.10
N ALA A 49 7.83 -3.33 -8.22
CA ALA A 49 7.56 -4.77 -8.34
C ALA A 49 6.76 -5.13 -9.60
N PHE A 50 5.82 -4.27 -10.01
CA PHE A 50 4.98 -4.51 -11.18
C PHE A 50 5.40 -3.71 -12.42
N GLY A 51 6.52 -2.97 -12.34
CA GLY A 51 7.04 -2.16 -13.44
C GLY A 51 6.06 -1.11 -13.94
N LEU A 52 5.33 -0.44 -13.03
CA LEU A 52 4.23 0.47 -13.39
C LEU A 52 4.70 1.77 -14.07
N HIS A 53 6.00 2.07 -14.01
CA HIS A 53 6.64 3.15 -14.77
C HIS A 53 6.36 3.04 -16.28
N ARG A 54 6.19 1.83 -16.81
CA ARG A 54 5.84 1.60 -18.23
C ARG A 54 4.46 2.15 -18.62
N PHE A 55 3.63 2.47 -17.62
CA PHE A 55 2.31 3.07 -17.77
C PHE A 55 2.27 4.53 -17.30
N GLY A 56 3.42 5.16 -17.04
CA GLY A 56 3.51 6.54 -16.58
C GLY A 56 3.24 6.74 -15.08
N ILE A 57 3.12 5.64 -14.30
CA ILE A 57 3.00 5.71 -12.85
C ILE A 57 4.42 5.67 -12.28
N THR A 58 4.90 6.83 -11.85
CA THR A 58 6.25 7.00 -11.29
C THR A 58 6.21 7.40 -9.82
N ASN A 59 7.41 7.44 -9.24
CA ASN A 59 7.65 7.91 -7.87
C ASN A 59 7.37 9.40 -7.72
#